data_AF-A0A3Q3GKZ9-F1
#
_entry.id   AF-A0A3Q3GKZ9-F1
#
_cell.length_a   1.000
_cell.length_b   1.000
_cell.length_c   1.000
_cell.angle_alpha   90.00
_cell.angle_beta   90.00
_cell.angle_gamma   90.00
#
_symmetry.space_group_name_H-M   'P 1'
#
loop_
_entity.id
_entity.type
_entity.pdbx_description
1 polymer ?
#
loop_
_entity_poly.entity_id
_entity_poly.type
_entity_poly.pdbx_seq_one_letter_code
_entity_poly.pdbx_strand_id
1 'polypeptide(L)'
;MKRSAVFVFVAVCALSALSLAEDEVESEPSVTVAPAIEFSPAASTAKTTTKEPPTTKPQTTKAPTTKPQTTKAPTKAPTTKPQTTKASTTKAPTTKPQTTKASTTKVPTTKPKTTKAPTTTAKPTTSPPKPTPSTNLTVGNYTVKKDKSICLMAQMALQIRLATPKENGTFIVQPNSTKVDGDCKEPKANLTLTFKEGFITFLFNMSSEDVYVHNLSFSLAYPLAKDANKFNGFNSSVRLFAAKIGHSYSCKSESVNIGNGLYLDITKDRMQAFNLTKSNEFGLPDLCPADQPDYRVAVAVGVTLLVLIVIVVVAYLLGRRRRTDGYQTL
;
A
#
# COMPACT_ATOMS: atom_id res chain seq x y z
N MET A 1 42.70 -44.95 -11.12
CA MET A 1 42.48 -43.51 -11.41
C MET A 1 41.03 -43.13 -11.70
N LYS A 2 40.27 -43.83 -12.59
CA LYS A 2 38.86 -43.47 -12.89
C LYS A 2 37.87 -43.62 -11.71
N ARG A 3 38.10 -44.52 -10.75
CA ARG A 3 37.21 -44.72 -9.57
C ARG A 3 37.33 -43.61 -8.52
N SER A 4 38.53 -43.07 -8.30
CA SER A 4 38.73 -41.93 -7.40
C SER A 4 38.17 -40.63 -7.99
N ALA A 5 38.23 -40.46 -9.31
CA ALA A 5 37.66 -39.30 -9.99
C ALA A 5 36.13 -39.21 -9.87
N VAL A 6 35.41 -40.34 -9.88
CA VAL A 6 33.94 -40.36 -9.73
C VAL A 6 33.51 -40.10 -8.29
N PHE A 7 34.22 -40.63 -7.30
CA PHE A 7 33.93 -40.32 -5.89
C PHE A 7 34.23 -38.85 -5.56
N VAL A 8 35.30 -38.28 -6.12
CA VAL A 8 35.59 -36.85 -6.02
C VAL A 8 34.53 -36.03 -6.74
N PHE A 9 34.04 -36.44 -7.91
CA PHE A 9 32.96 -35.72 -8.60
C PHE A 9 31.62 -35.76 -7.84
N VAL A 10 31.26 -36.89 -7.24
CA VAL A 10 30.02 -37.02 -6.46
C VAL A 10 30.13 -36.27 -5.12
N ALA A 11 31.30 -36.30 -4.47
CA ALA A 11 31.56 -35.51 -3.27
C ALA A 11 31.58 -34.01 -3.57
N VAL A 12 32.17 -33.59 -4.69
CA VAL A 12 32.18 -32.20 -5.15
C VAL A 12 30.78 -31.75 -5.55
N CYS A 13 29.97 -32.57 -6.24
CA CYS A 13 28.58 -32.21 -6.54
C CYS A 13 27.68 -32.16 -5.29
N ALA A 14 27.92 -33.00 -4.28
CA ALA A 14 27.21 -32.94 -3.00
C ALA A 14 27.64 -31.70 -2.17
N LEU A 15 28.92 -31.36 -2.17
CA LEU A 15 29.45 -30.16 -1.52
C LEU A 15 29.06 -28.87 -2.26
N SER A 16 28.93 -28.88 -3.59
CA SER A 16 28.43 -27.73 -4.36
C SER A 16 26.91 -27.54 -4.21
N ALA A 17 26.15 -28.59 -3.93
CA ALA A 17 24.73 -28.49 -3.59
C ALA A 17 24.50 -27.96 -2.16
N LEU A 18 25.43 -28.23 -1.24
CA LEU A 18 25.44 -27.66 0.12
C LEU A 18 25.94 -26.20 0.13
N SER A 19 26.99 -25.90 -0.63
CA SER A 19 27.54 -24.53 -0.74
C SER A 19 26.64 -23.55 -1.48
N LEU A 20 25.63 -24.02 -2.24
CA LEU A 20 24.57 -23.18 -2.82
C LEU A 20 23.38 -22.98 -1.88
N ALA A 21 23.37 -23.64 -0.72
CA ALA A 21 22.35 -23.48 0.31
C ALA A 21 22.84 -22.61 1.50
N GLU A 22 24.12 -22.24 1.53
CA GLU A 22 24.75 -21.52 2.65
C GLU A 22 25.14 -20.06 2.35
N ASP A 23 24.72 -19.46 1.22
CA ASP A 23 24.89 -18.01 0.99
C ASP A 23 23.55 -17.30 0.75
N GLU A 24 23.28 -16.34 1.65
CA GLU A 24 22.31 -15.23 1.62
C GLU A 24 20.83 -15.54 1.99
N VAL A 25 20.24 -15.08 3.11
CA VAL A 25 20.63 -14.17 4.19
C VAL A 25 19.86 -14.59 5.46
N GLU A 26 20.60 -14.87 6.54
CA GLU A 26 20.08 -14.92 7.90
C GLU A 26 20.27 -13.53 8.53
N SER A 27 19.18 -12.79 8.72
CA SER A 27 19.18 -11.54 9.49
C SER A 27 18.59 -11.82 10.87
N GLU A 28 19.45 -12.13 11.84
CA GLU A 28 19.06 -12.09 13.24
C GLU A 28 18.82 -10.63 13.72
N PRO A 29 17.83 -10.40 14.60
CA PRO A 29 17.52 -9.07 15.12
C PRO A 29 18.50 -8.66 16.22
N SER A 30 19.19 -7.54 16.02
CA SER A 30 19.99 -6.92 17.08
C SER A 30 19.09 -6.17 18.07
N VAL A 31 19.03 -6.67 19.30
CA VAL A 31 18.62 -5.91 20.49
C VAL A 31 19.85 -5.76 21.36
N THR A 32 20.33 -4.52 21.55
CA THR A 32 20.96 -4.08 22.80
C THR A 32 20.88 -2.56 22.90
N VAL A 33 20.46 -2.12 24.09
CA VAL A 33 20.18 -0.76 24.54
C VAL A 33 21.49 -0.08 24.99
N ALA A 34 21.71 1.19 24.64
CA ALA A 34 22.44 2.18 25.47
C ALA A 34 22.32 3.62 24.89
N PRO A 35 22.45 4.68 25.73
CA PRO A 35 21.67 5.91 25.60
C PRO A 35 22.37 7.11 24.94
N ALA A 36 21.60 8.20 24.81
CA ALA A 36 21.87 9.48 24.15
C ALA A 36 23.00 10.33 24.77
N ILE A 37 23.74 11.07 23.92
CA ILE A 37 24.29 12.42 24.17
C ILE A 37 24.36 13.24 22.86
N GLU A 38 24.12 14.54 23.04
CA GLU A 38 23.93 15.67 22.11
C GLU A 38 25.16 16.25 21.38
N PHE A 39 24.84 16.92 20.27
CA PHE A 39 25.37 18.16 19.65
C PHE A 39 26.87 18.42 19.33
N SER A 40 27.05 18.66 18.03
CA SER A 40 27.78 19.76 17.36
C SER A 40 29.25 19.62 16.92
N PRO A 41 29.66 20.38 15.87
CA PRO A 41 30.68 19.98 14.90
C PRO A 41 32.01 20.76 15.01
N ALA A 42 33.09 20.16 14.50
CA ALA A 42 34.27 20.91 14.05
C ALA A 42 35.07 20.14 12.99
N ALA A 43 35.57 20.90 12.03
CA ALA A 43 36.41 20.49 10.92
C ALA A 43 37.82 20.07 11.34
N SER A 44 38.45 19.16 10.58
CA SER A 44 39.84 19.34 10.10
C SER A 44 40.25 18.26 9.09
N THR A 45 40.66 18.75 7.92
CA THR A 45 41.72 18.30 7.02
C THR A 45 42.63 17.13 7.46
N ALA A 46 42.86 16.15 6.55
CA ALA A 46 44.17 15.90 5.94
C ALA A 46 44.21 14.71 4.94
N LYS A 47 44.81 15.02 3.78
CA LYS A 47 45.74 14.25 2.93
C LYS A 47 45.35 12.89 2.30
N THR A 48 45.04 13.03 1.01
CA THR A 48 45.45 12.26 -0.19
C THR A 48 46.54 11.19 -0.02
N THR A 49 46.28 9.99 -0.56
CA THR A 49 47.29 9.17 -1.25
C THR A 49 46.62 8.44 -2.42
N THR A 50 47.14 8.72 -3.61
CA THR A 50 46.70 8.24 -4.93
C THR A 50 47.11 6.79 -5.15
N LYS A 51 46.17 5.96 -5.64
CA LYS A 51 46.50 4.77 -6.44
C LYS A 51 45.39 4.53 -7.48
N GLU A 52 45.78 4.64 -8.75
CA GLU A 52 44.98 4.54 -9.96
C GLU A 52 44.60 3.07 -10.29
N PRO A 53 43.38 2.83 -10.80
CA PRO A 53 43.08 1.67 -11.65
C PRO A 53 42.64 2.10 -13.08
N PRO A 54 42.68 1.17 -14.05
CA PRO A 54 42.91 1.48 -15.45
C PRO A 54 41.68 2.01 -16.20
N THR A 55 41.98 2.88 -17.17
CA THR A 55 41.06 3.49 -18.13
C THR A 55 40.50 2.44 -19.10
N THR A 56 39.16 2.29 -19.13
CA THR A 56 38.44 1.57 -20.18
C THR A 56 37.72 2.59 -21.07
N LYS A 57 38.04 2.54 -22.36
CA LYS A 57 37.55 3.40 -23.44
C LYS A 57 36.03 3.23 -23.67
N PRO A 58 35.23 4.30 -23.84
CA PRO A 58 33.85 4.17 -24.30
C PRO A 58 33.81 3.71 -25.76
N GLN A 59 33.17 2.57 -26.00
CA GLN A 59 32.86 2.07 -27.33
C GLN A 59 31.57 2.75 -27.83
N THR A 60 31.71 3.56 -28.87
CA THR A 60 30.63 4.19 -29.63
C THR A 60 29.83 3.13 -30.39
N THR A 61 28.54 2.98 -30.07
CA THR A 61 27.59 2.20 -30.87
C THR A 61 26.76 3.14 -31.72
N LYS A 62 26.80 2.92 -33.04
CA LYS A 62 26.12 3.71 -34.09
C LYS A 62 24.60 3.51 -34.03
N ALA A 63 23.86 4.60 -34.16
CA ALA A 63 22.42 4.60 -34.44
C ALA A 63 22.15 4.13 -35.89
N PRO A 64 21.03 3.44 -36.19
CA PRO A 64 20.65 3.14 -37.56
C PRO A 64 20.03 4.36 -38.23
N THR A 65 20.67 4.78 -39.32
CA THR A 65 20.20 5.76 -40.29
C THR A 65 19.02 5.19 -41.09
N THR A 66 17.89 5.90 -41.14
CA THR A 66 16.87 5.66 -42.18
C THR A 66 16.56 6.97 -42.90
N LYS A 67 16.65 6.89 -44.23
CA LYS A 67 16.63 7.97 -45.23
C LYS A 67 15.23 8.61 -45.37
N PRO A 68 15.11 9.91 -45.73
CA PRO A 68 13.83 10.53 -46.04
C PRO A 68 13.34 10.06 -47.42
N GLN A 69 12.11 9.53 -47.49
CA GLN A 69 11.44 9.24 -48.75
C GLN A 69 10.49 10.39 -49.11
N THR A 70 10.86 11.11 -50.16
CA THR A 70 10.03 12.05 -50.91
C THR A 70 8.92 11.31 -51.65
N THR A 71 7.68 11.77 -51.56
CA THR A 71 6.62 11.39 -52.53
C THR A 71 5.72 12.59 -52.79
N LYS A 72 5.49 12.80 -54.09
CA LYS A 72 4.81 13.94 -54.72
C LYS A 72 3.32 13.98 -54.40
N ALA A 73 2.79 15.20 -54.31
CA ALA A 73 1.37 15.53 -54.25
C ALA A 73 0.60 15.16 -55.54
N PRO A 74 -0.70 14.86 -55.42
CA PRO A 74 -1.66 15.24 -56.45
C PRO A 74 -2.73 16.20 -55.91
N THR A 75 -2.95 17.23 -56.71
CA THR A 75 -4.02 18.22 -56.68
C THR A 75 -5.42 17.59 -56.81
N LYS A 76 -6.36 17.91 -55.90
CA LYS A 76 -7.71 18.39 -56.22
C LYS A 76 -8.48 18.80 -54.96
N ALA A 77 -8.98 20.04 -54.98
CA ALA A 77 -9.84 20.62 -53.96
C ALA A 77 -11.27 20.06 -54.02
N PRO A 78 -11.99 20.12 -52.89
CA PRO A 78 -13.40 20.49 -52.91
C PRO A 78 -13.66 21.73 -52.05
N THR A 79 -14.40 22.64 -52.67
CA THR A 79 -14.93 23.90 -52.18
C THR A 79 -16.08 23.67 -51.19
N THR A 80 -16.06 24.28 -50.00
CA THR A 80 -17.30 24.82 -49.37
C THR A 80 -17.02 25.81 -48.23
N LYS A 81 -17.30 27.08 -48.54
CA LYS A 81 -17.74 28.25 -47.74
C LYS A 81 -17.52 28.30 -46.19
N PRO A 82 -16.82 29.33 -45.67
CA PRO A 82 -16.79 29.66 -44.24
C PRO A 82 -18.05 30.40 -43.76
N GLN A 83 -18.56 30.00 -42.59
CA GLN A 83 -19.64 30.66 -41.87
C GLN A 83 -19.06 31.70 -40.89
N THR A 84 -19.47 32.95 -41.05
CA THR A 84 -19.15 34.10 -40.22
C THR A 84 -19.91 34.05 -38.90
N THR A 85 -19.24 34.32 -37.78
CA THR A 85 -19.90 34.75 -36.54
C THR A 85 -19.12 35.90 -35.93
N LYS A 86 -19.84 37.00 -35.74
CA LYS A 86 -19.36 38.35 -35.43
C LYS A 86 -19.09 38.46 -33.93
N ALA A 87 -17.95 39.02 -33.56
CA ALA A 87 -17.59 39.37 -32.19
C ALA A 87 -18.48 40.52 -31.67
N SER A 88 -18.91 40.41 -30.40
CA SER A 88 -19.56 41.49 -29.65
C SER A 88 -18.73 41.80 -28.41
N THR A 89 -18.18 43.02 -28.39
CA THR A 89 -17.51 43.67 -27.26
C THR A 89 -18.54 44.42 -26.42
N THR A 90 -18.49 44.26 -25.09
CA THR A 90 -19.28 45.08 -24.15
C THR A 90 -18.35 45.83 -23.21
N LYS A 91 -18.45 47.16 -23.24
CA LYS A 91 -17.82 48.13 -22.33
C LYS A 91 -18.70 48.36 -21.09
N ALA A 92 -18.08 48.62 -19.95
CA ALA A 92 -18.64 49.41 -18.83
C ALA A 92 -18.18 50.89 -18.96
N PRO A 93 -18.52 51.86 -18.09
CA PRO A 93 -19.51 51.96 -16.98
C PRO A 93 -20.37 53.26 -17.07
N THR A 94 -21.41 53.45 -16.22
CA THR A 94 -21.65 54.70 -15.44
C THR A 94 -22.91 54.68 -14.56
N THR A 95 -22.79 55.31 -13.40
CA THR A 95 -23.79 55.53 -12.34
C THR A 95 -24.36 56.95 -12.42
N LYS A 96 -25.66 57.14 -12.21
CA LYS A 96 -26.26 58.38 -11.64
C LYS A 96 -27.66 58.10 -11.06
N PRO A 97 -28.15 58.95 -10.11
CA PRO A 97 -29.08 58.57 -9.06
C PRO A 97 -30.52 58.97 -9.34
N GLN A 98 -31.47 58.23 -8.75
CA GLN A 98 -32.90 58.54 -8.82
C GLN A 98 -33.45 58.92 -7.44
N THR A 99 -34.10 60.08 -7.43
CA THR A 99 -34.74 60.77 -6.31
C THR A 99 -36.20 60.35 -6.14
N THR A 100 -36.59 60.26 -4.86
CA THR A 100 -37.86 60.64 -4.21
C THR A 100 -39.20 60.09 -4.72
N LYS A 101 -39.90 59.37 -3.83
CA LYS A 101 -41.28 59.74 -3.46
C LYS A 101 -41.63 59.34 -2.03
N ALA A 102 -42.20 60.31 -1.32
CA ALA A 102 -42.67 60.20 0.06
C ALA A 102 -43.98 59.42 0.15
N SER A 103 -44.15 58.68 1.24
CA SER A 103 -45.46 58.29 1.74
C SER A 103 -45.47 58.40 3.26
N THR A 104 -46.33 59.30 3.73
CA THR A 104 -46.78 59.54 5.09
C THR A 104 -47.48 58.30 5.66
N THR A 105 -47.34 58.01 6.97
CA THR A 105 -48.46 57.62 7.87
C THR A 105 -48.02 57.55 9.34
N LYS A 106 -48.67 58.42 10.13
CA LYS A 106 -49.13 58.39 11.53
C LYS A 106 -48.35 57.65 12.63
N VAL A 107 -48.00 58.44 13.63
CA VAL A 107 -47.71 58.11 15.03
C VAL A 107 -48.90 57.40 15.70
N PRO A 108 -48.64 56.41 16.57
CA PRO A 108 -49.31 56.39 17.86
C PRO A 108 -48.34 56.21 19.03
N THR A 109 -48.51 57.10 20.01
CA THR A 109 -47.93 57.10 21.35
C THR A 109 -48.51 55.95 22.19
N THR A 110 -47.68 55.14 22.88
CA THR A 110 -48.05 54.54 24.19
C THR A 110 -46.89 53.82 24.91
N LYS A 111 -46.58 54.34 26.12
CA LYS A 111 -46.16 53.73 27.39
C LYS A 111 -44.86 52.88 27.50
N PRO A 112 -43.96 53.18 28.45
CA PRO A 112 -42.79 52.35 28.75
C PRO A 112 -43.19 51.10 29.55
N LYS A 113 -42.83 49.91 29.04
CA LYS A 113 -42.93 48.64 29.77
C LYS A 113 -41.52 48.20 30.16
N THR A 114 -41.28 48.20 31.47
CA THR A 114 -40.10 47.65 32.15
C THR A 114 -39.88 46.20 31.75
N THR A 115 -38.75 45.91 31.09
CA THR A 115 -38.33 44.56 30.73
C THR A 115 -37.17 44.16 31.65
N LYS A 116 -37.39 43.11 32.48
CA LYS A 116 -36.38 42.48 33.34
C LYS A 116 -35.23 41.92 32.48
N ALA A 117 -34.01 42.00 33.01
CA ALA A 117 -32.81 41.41 32.44
C ALA A 117 -32.99 39.88 32.23
N PRO A 118 -32.41 39.29 31.15
CA PRO A 118 -32.44 37.85 30.95
C PRO A 118 -31.45 37.16 31.87
N THR A 119 -31.95 36.20 32.66
CA THR A 119 -31.16 35.26 33.45
C THR A 119 -30.34 34.38 32.51
N THR A 120 -29.02 34.43 32.65
CA THR A 120 -28.06 33.58 31.95
C THR A 120 -28.21 32.13 32.41
N THR A 121 -28.87 31.30 31.59
CA THR A 121 -28.86 29.84 31.75
C THR A 121 -27.45 29.31 31.47
N ALA A 122 -26.85 28.66 32.47
CA ALA A 122 -25.55 28.02 32.33
C ALA A 122 -25.56 26.98 31.20
N LYS A 123 -24.55 27.05 30.35
CA LYS A 123 -24.26 26.11 29.25
C LYS A 123 -24.20 24.67 29.78
N PRO A 124 -24.78 23.67 29.10
CA PRO A 124 -24.63 22.28 29.51
C PRO A 124 -23.16 21.88 29.45
N THR A 125 -22.62 21.46 30.59
CA THR A 125 -21.29 20.84 30.68
C THR A 125 -21.38 19.50 29.94
N THR A 126 -20.81 19.42 28.74
CA THR A 126 -20.63 18.17 28.01
C THR A 126 -19.70 17.27 28.81
N SER A 127 -20.24 16.19 29.37
CA SER A 127 -19.46 15.09 29.94
C SER A 127 -18.38 14.65 28.94
N PRO A 128 -17.16 14.31 29.40
CA PRO A 128 -16.17 13.68 28.54
C PRO A 128 -16.77 12.42 27.88
N PRO A 129 -16.43 12.13 26.62
CA PRO A 129 -16.94 10.97 25.89
C PRO A 129 -16.56 9.71 26.66
N LYS A 130 -17.57 8.99 27.16
CA LYS A 130 -17.40 7.67 27.75
C LYS A 130 -16.97 6.71 26.63
N PRO A 131 -16.03 5.76 26.88
CA PRO A 131 -15.71 4.73 25.90
C PRO A 131 -16.98 3.97 25.51
N THR A 132 -17.26 3.97 24.21
CA THR A 132 -18.35 3.19 23.57
C THR A 132 -18.26 1.73 24.03
N PRO A 133 -19.39 1.05 24.33
CA PRO A 133 -19.39 -0.35 24.77
C PRO A 133 -18.62 -1.26 23.80
N SER A 134 -18.09 -2.37 24.32
CA SER A 134 -17.34 -3.38 23.55
C SER A 134 -18.12 -3.79 22.30
N THR A 135 -17.65 -3.33 21.14
CA THR A 135 -18.30 -3.64 19.87
C THR A 135 -17.65 -4.87 19.24
N ASN A 136 -18.47 -5.76 18.68
CA ASN A 136 -17.94 -6.95 18.00
C ASN A 136 -17.17 -6.55 16.73
N LEU A 137 -15.98 -7.13 16.54
CA LEU A 137 -15.19 -6.98 15.32
C LEU A 137 -15.92 -7.67 14.16
N THR A 138 -16.48 -6.86 13.25
CA THR A 138 -17.39 -7.32 12.20
C THR A 138 -16.83 -6.97 10.82
N VAL A 139 -16.93 -7.90 9.87
CA VAL A 139 -16.49 -7.68 8.49
C VAL A 139 -17.44 -6.73 7.78
N GLY A 140 -16.92 -5.65 7.24
CA GLY A 140 -17.63 -4.75 6.35
C GLY A 140 -17.41 -5.13 4.89
N ASN A 141 -18.43 -4.86 4.06
CA ASN A 141 -18.34 -4.93 2.61
C ASN A 141 -18.35 -3.50 2.07
N TYR A 142 -17.22 -3.05 1.55
CA TYR A 142 -17.01 -1.69 1.06
C TYR A 142 -16.86 -1.71 -0.45
N THR A 143 -17.60 -0.86 -1.15
CA THR A 143 -17.66 -0.87 -2.60
C THR A 143 -17.67 0.55 -3.12
N VAL A 144 -16.74 0.86 -4.03
CA VAL A 144 -16.70 2.13 -4.77
C VAL A 144 -17.15 1.86 -6.20
N LYS A 145 -18.08 2.69 -6.68
CA LYS A 145 -18.59 2.63 -8.04
C LYS A 145 -18.12 3.84 -8.81
N LYS A 146 -17.71 3.61 -10.05
CA LYS A 146 -17.54 4.65 -11.05
C LYS A 146 -18.66 4.49 -12.08
N ASP A 147 -19.48 5.53 -12.21
CA ASP A 147 -20.71 5.49 -12.99
C ASP A 147 -21.65 4.37 -12.51
N LYS A 148 -21.71 3.27 -13.24
CA LYS A 148 -22.55 2.09 -12.93
C LYS A 148 -21.73 0.83 -12.67
N SER A 149 -20.41 0.90 -12.81
CA SER A 149 -19.51 -0.24 -12.66
C SER A 149 -18.77 -0.15 -11.34
N ILE A 150 -18.64 -1.27 -10.65
CA ILE A 150 -17.80 -1.35 -9.46
C ILE A 150 -16.35 -1.25 -9.90
N CYS A 151 -15.58 -0.39 -9.26
CA CYS A 151 -14.18 -0.16 -9.59
C CYS A 151 -13.23 -0.51 -8.44
N LEU A 152 -13.74 -0.60 -7.21
CA LEU A 152 -12.99 -1.04 -6.04
C LEU A 152 -13.92 -1.78 -5.08
N MET A 153 -13.46 -2.92 -4.55
CA MET A 153 -14.13 -3.70 -3.52
C MET A 153 -13.15 -4.02 -2.40
N ALA A 154 -13.64 -3.96 -1.16
CA ALA A 154 -12.90 -4.43 0.00
C ALA A 154 -13.85 -5.10 1.00
N GLN A 155 -13.47 -6.28 1.48
CA GLN A 155 -14.10 -6.99 2.57
C GLN A 155 -13.07 -7.09 3.70
N MET A 156 -13.35 -6.48 4.83
CA MET A 156 -12.42 -6.46 5.96
C MET A 156 -13.11 -6.02 7.25
N ALA A 157 -12.62 -6.49 8.39
CA ALA A 157 -12.95 -5.94 9.69
C ALA A 157 -11.75 -5.12 10.20
N LEU A 158 -12.04 -3.89 10.63
CA LEU A 158 -11.03 -2.86 10.91
C LEU A 158 -11.02 -2.48 12.38
N GLN A 159 -9.82 -2.41 12.95
CA GLN A 159 -9.57 -2.01 14.32
C GLN A 159 -8.37 -1.06 14.38
N ILE A 160 -8.56 0.11 14.99
CA ILE A 160 -7.47 1.05 15.29
C ILE A 160 -7.00 0.76 16.72
N ARG A 161 -5.71 0.50 16.89
CA ARG A 161 -5.11 0.18 18.18
C ARG A 161 -4.02 1.18 18.54
N LEU A 162 -4.09 1.72 19.76
CA LEU A 162 -3.00 2.41 20.41
C LEU A 162 -2.27 1.39 21.29
N ALA A 163 -0.99 1.18 21.03
CA ALA A 163 -0.12 0.32 21.81
C ALA A 163 1.17 1.05 22.15
N THR A 164 1.23 1.62 23.35
CA THR A 164 2.41 2.27 23.90
C THR A 164 2.72 1.68 25.29
N PRO A 165 3.95 1.85 25.81
CA PRO A 165 4.27 1.36 27.15
C PRO A 165 3.40 1.96 28.27
N LYS A 166 2.79 3.14 28.04
CA LYS A 166 2.02 3.88 29.04
C LYS A 166 0.50 3.71 28.88
N GLU A 167 0.05 3.54 27.64
CA GLU A 167 -1.36 3.55 27.28
C GLU A 167 -1.64 2.51 26.21
N ASN A 168 -2.74 1.80 26.40
CA ASN A 168 -3.28 0.86 25.44
C ASN A 168 -4.77 1.17 25.24
N GLY A 169 -5.19 1.17 23.98
CA GLY A 169 -6.56 1.49 23.62
C GLY A 169 -6.93 0.86 22.29
N THR A 170 -8.22 0.63 22.08
CA THR A 170 -8.71 0.03 20.85
C THR A 170 -10.03 0.66 20.45
N PHE A 171 -10.17 0.95 19.15
CA PHE A 171 -11.40 1.41 18.54
C PHE A 171 -11.74 0.49 17.36
N ILE A 172 -12.94 -0.09 17.40
CA ILE A 172 -13.40 -1.03 16.36
C ILE A 172 -14.36 -0.28 15.42
N VAL A 173 -14.03 -0.26 14.14
CA VAL A 173 -14.86 0.36 13.12
C VAL A 173 -16.11 -0.49 12.89
N GLN A 174 -17.28 0.15 12.90
CA GLN A 174 -18.56 -0.54 12.70
C GLN A 174 -19.06 -0.35 11.27
N PRO A 175 -19.11 -1.43 10.45
CA PRO A 175 -19.52 -1.31 9.04
C PRO A 175 -20.91 -0.69 8.87
N ASN A 176 -21.87 -1.05 9.72
CA ASN A 176 -23.26 -0.55 9.69
C ASN A 176 -23.37 0.96 9.98
N SER A 177 -22.33 1.57 10.53
CA SER A 177 -22.27 3.01 10.84
C SER A 177 -21.12 3.71 10.11
N THR A 178 -20.64 3.12 9.02
CA THR A 178 -19.55 3.64 8.19
C THR A 178 -20.08 3.98 6.80
N LYS A 179 -19.82 5.21 6.34
CA LYS A 179 -20.08 5.64 4.96
C LYS A 179 -18.85 5.36 4.11
N VAL A 180 -19.08 4.82 2.92
CA VAL A 180 -18.05 4.57 1.92
C VAL A 180 -18.04 5.73 0.93
N ASP A 181 -16.87 6.27 0.65
CA ASP A 181 -16.62 7.25 -0.40
C ASP A 181 -15.35 6.87 -1.17
N GLY A 182 -15.23 7.32 -2.41
CA GLY A 182 -14.08 7.05 -3.25
C GLY A 182 -14.32 7.25 -4.74
N ASP A 183 -13.24 7.20 -5.50
CA ASP A 183 -13.21 7.29 -6.96
C ASP A 183 -12.07 6.41 -7.50
N CYS A 184 -12.22 5.98 -8.75
CA CYS A 184 -11.20 5.22 -9.48
C CYS A 184 -10.84 5.97 -10.76
N LYS A 185 -9.64 6.54 -10.79
CA LYS A 185 -9.08 7.22 -11.95
C LYS A 185 -7.68 6.70 -12.20
N GLU A 186 -7.57 5.73 -13.10
CA GLU A 186 -6.30 5.10 -13.46
C GLU A 186 -5.17 6.14 -13.63
N PRO A 187 -4.00 5.92 -12.99
CA PRO A 187 -3.60 4.73 -12.25
C PRO A 187 -3.98 4.74 -10.75
N LYS A 188 -4.74 5.73 -10.27
CA LYS A 188 -5.02 5.94 -8.84
C LYS A 188 -6.47 5.64 -8.48
N ALA A 189 -6.69 5.07 -7.30
CA ALA A 189 -8.03 4.94 -6.74
C ALA A 189 -7.97 5.24 -5.24
N ASN A 190 -9.10 5.60 -4.66
CA ASN A 190 -9.19 5.78 -3.21
C ASN A 190 -10.42 5.09 -2.64
N LEU A 191 -10.26 4.63 -1.41
CA LEU A 191 -11.35 4.15 -0.56
C LEU A 191 -11.27 4.93 0.73
N THR A 192 -12.30 5.71 1.02
CA THR A 192 -12.44 6.45 2.27
C THR A 192 -13.64 5.91 3.04
N LEU A 193 -13.37 5.46 4.25
CA LEU A 193 -14.35 4.94 5.20
C LEU A 193 -14.56 5.99 6.29
N THR A 194 -15.73 6.63 6.29
CA THR A 194 -16.07 7.71 7.21
C THR A 194 -17.08 7.24 8.24
N PHE A 195 -16.73 7.32 9.52
CA PHE A 195 -17.58 7.00 10.67
C PHE A 195 -17.69 8.22 11.60
N LYS A 196 -18.51 8.13 12.65
CA LYS A 196 -18.80 9.28 13.52
C LYS A 196 -17.54 9.87 14.17
N GLU A 197 -16.62 9.01 14.57
CA GLU A 197 -15.40 9.36 15.29
C GLU A 197 -14.27 9.80 14.35
N GLY A 198 -14.37 9.59 13.03
CA GLY A 198 -13.26 9.86 12.13
C GLY A 198 -13.34 9.20 10.76
N PHE A 199 -12.19 8.98 10.14
CA PHE A 199 -12.10 8.35 8.82
C PHE A 199 -10.83 7.54 8.64
N ILE A 200 -10.87 6.57 7.73
CA ILE A 200 -9.70 5.81 7.23
C ILE A 200 -9.68 5.94 5.71
N THR A 201 -8.53 6.28 5.12
CA THR A 201 -8.36 6.41 3.67
C THR A 201 -7.22 5.51 3.19
N PHE A 202 -7.56 4.65 2.23
CA PHE A 202 -6.63 3.83 1.47
C PHE A 202 -6.45 4.46 0.09
N LEU A 203 -5.22 4.81 -0.29
CA LEU A 203 -4.88 5.28 -1.64
C LEU A 203 -4.18 4.16 -2.41
N PHE A 204 -4.85 3.69 -3.44
CA PHE A 204 -4.36 2.68 -4.36
C PHE A 204 -3.57 3.33 -5.49
N ASN A 205 -2.53 2.63 -5.93
CA ASN A 205 -1.79 2.92 -7.14
C ASN A 205 -1.66 1.64 -7.97
N MET A 206 -1.79 1.78 -9.28
CA MET A 206 -1.64 0.71 -10.25
C MET A 206 -0.31 0.87 -10.98
N SER A 207 0.50 -0.18 -10.96
CA SER A 207 1.72 -0.29 -11.77
C SER A 207 1.44 -1.08 -13.06
N SER A 208 2.50 -1.43 -13.79
CA SER A 208 2.42 -2.35 -14.93
C SER A 208 2.18 -3.81 -14.52
N GLU A 209 2.44 -4.17 -13.27
CA GLU A 209 2.43 -5.57 -12.80
C GLU A 209 1.30 -5.84 -11.80
N ASP A 210 1.01 -4.87 -10.94
CA ASP A 210 0.17 -5.06 -9.76
C ASP A 210 -0.55 -3.76 -9.34
N VAL A 211 -1.49 -3.93 -8.42
CA VAL A 211 -2.25 -2.88 -7.77
C VAL A 211 -1.98 -2.99 -6.27
N TYR A 212 -1.67 -1.87 -5.62
CA TYR A 212 -1.29 -1.84 -4.21
C TYR A 212 -1.73 -0.53 -3.54
N VAL A 213 -1.81 -0.53 -2.23
CA VAL A 213 -1.98 0.67 -1.41
C VAL A 213 -0.61 1.30 -1.16
N HIS A 214 -0.42 2.52 -1.65
CA HIS A 214 0.82 3.29 -1.44
C HIS A 214 0.71 4.28 -0.28
N ASN A 215 -0.51 4.52 0.18
CA ASN A 215 -0.78 5.43 1.26
C ASN A 215 -1.98 4.97 2.07
N LEU A 216 -1.80 4.90 3.38
CA LEU A 216 -2.82 4.58 4.33
C LEU A 216 -2.82 5.63 5.43
N SER A 217 -3.96 6.26 5.66
CA SER A 217 -4.10 7.28 6.69
C SER A 217 -5.42 7.18 7.41
N PHE A 218 -5.44 7.66 8.65
CA PHE A 218 -6.68 7.78 9.40
C PHE A 218 -6.64 8.98 10.35
N SER A 219 -7.82 9.46 10.70
CA SER A 219 -8.03 10.40 11.80
C SER A 219 -9.10 9.82 12.70
N LEU A 220 -8.89 9.89 14.02
CA LEU A 220 -9.78 9.34 15.03
C LEU A 220 -9.90 10.30 16.21
N ALA A 221 -11.11 10.77 16.46
CA ALA A 221 -11.48 11.53 17.64
C ALA A 221 -12.17 10.61 18.67
N TYR A 222 -11.38 9.86 19.44
CA TYR A 222 -11.86 8.87 20.41
C TYR A 222 -10.89 8.80 21.61
N PRO A 223 -11.36 8.63 22.86
CA PRO A 223 -10.50 8.58 24.05
C PRO A 223 -9.77 7.23 24.16
N LEU A 224 -8.75 7.01 23.31
CA LEU A 224 -7.84 5.84 23.41
C LEU A 224 -6.80 5.98 24.55
N ALA A 225 -6.59 7.21 25.01
CA ALA A 225 -5.62 7.62 26.02
C ALA A 225 -6.33 8.44 27.11
N LYS A 226 -5.70 8.61 28.28
CA LYS A 226 -6.31 9.39 29.38
C LYS A 226 -6.38 10.88 29.04
N ASP A 227 -5.33 11.40 28.40
CA ASP A 227 -5.15 12.84 28.15
C ASP A 227 -5.17 13.21 26.65
N ALA A 228 -5.45 12.25 25.76
CA ALA A 228 -5.54 12.48 24.32
C ALA A 228 -6.81 11.88 23.71
N ASN A 229 -7.53 12.72 22.97
CA ASN A 229 -8.81 12.39 22.34
C ASN A 229 -8.76 12.49 20.81
N LYS A 230 -7.59 12.74 20.22
CA LYS A 230 -7.40 12.87 18.76
C LYS A 230 -6.13 12.14 18.35
N PHE A 231 -6.27 11.23 17.41
CA PHE A 231 -5.20 10.39 16.89
C PHE A 231 -5.20 10.50 15.39
N ASN A 232 -4.07 10.90 14.82
CA ASN A 232 -3.87 10.92 13.39
C ASN A 232 -2.74 9.98 13.05
N GLY A 233 -2.97 9.20 12.01
CA GLY A 233 -2.03 8.22 11.53
C GLY A 233 -1.80 8.38 10.03
N PHE A 234 -0.56 8.24 9.59
CA PHE A 234 -0.20 8.21 8.19
C PHE A 234 0.95 7.23 7.96
N ASN A 235 0.76 6.31 7.03
CA ASN A 235 1.76 5.37 6.57
C ASN A 235 1.86 5.46 5.04
N SER A 236 3.07 5.73 4.55
CA SER A 236 3.39 5.77 3.13
C SER A 236 4.34 4.63 2.76
N SER A 237 3.96 3.40 3.07
CA SER A 237 4.68 2.21 2.64
C SER A 237 4.53 2.01 1.14
N VAL A 238 5.61 1.61 0.47
CA VAL A 238 5.69 1.62 -1.00
C VAL A 238 4.64 0.70 -1.64
N ARG A 239 4.32 -0.45 -1.02
CA ARG A 239 3.43 -1.49 -1.60
C ARG A 239 2.70 -2.31 -0.52
N LEU A 240 1.65 -1.76 0.10
CA LEU A 240 0.77 -2.53 1.00
C LEU A 240 -0.32 -3.25 0.20
N PHE A 241 -0.73 -4.43 0.66
CA PHE A 241 -1.86 -5.19 0.11
C PHE A 241 -1.76 -5.42 -1.42
N ALA A 242 -0.56 -5.72 -1.90
CA ALA A 242 -0.29 -5.82 -3.33
C ALA A 242 -0.92 -7.09 -3.93
N ALA A 243 -1.60 -6.93 -5.06
CA ALA A 243 -2.15 -8.02 -5.85
C ALA A 243 -1.93 -7.78 -7.34
N LYS A 244 -1.76 -8.84 -8.12
CA LYS A 244 -1.65 -8.75 -9.57
C LYS A 244 -2.88 -8.08 -10.17
N ILE A 245 -2.70 -7.46 -11.33
CA ILE A 245 -3.80 -6.81 -12.05
C ILE A 245 -4.93 -7.84 -12.32
N GLY A 246 -6.14 -7.54 -11.83
CA GLY A 246 -7.31 -8.42 -11.96
C GLY A 246 -7.44 -9.50 -10.87
N HIS A 247 -6.47 -9.60 -9.95
CA HIS A 247 -6.52 -10.43 -8.75
C HIS A 247 -7.04 -9.62 -7.55
N SER A 248 -7.35 -10.31 -6.45
CA SER A 248 -7.66 -9.70 -5.16
C SER A 248 -6.56 -10.00 -4.16
N TYR A 249 -6.15 -9.03 -3.35
CA TYR A 249 -5.33 -9.33 -2.17
C TYR A 249 -6.18 -10.11 -1.16
N SER A 250 -5.59 -11.07 -0.44
CA SER A 250 -6.29 -11.76 0.65
C SER A 250 -5.36 -12.08 1.83
N CYS A 251 -5.81 -11.74 3.04
CA CYS A 251 -5.10 -12.03 4.28
C CYS A 251 -6.07 -12.27 5.45
N LYS A 252 -5.81 -13.28 6.28
CA LYS A 252 -6.61 -13.58 7.48
C LYS A 252 -6.51 -12.48 8.51
N SER A 253 -5.30 -11.96 8.74
CA SER A 253 -5.01 -10.91 9.70
C SER A 253 -3.70 -10.22 9.36
N GLU A 254 -3.71 -8.89 9.39
CA GLU A 254 -2.53 -8.05 9.18
C GLU A 254 -2.60 -6.84 10.10
N SER A 255 -1.45 -6.37 10.58
CA SER A 255 -1.36 -5.16 11.40
C SER A 255 -0.37 -4.19 10.77
N VAL A 256 -0.87 -3.03 10.35
CA VAL A 256 -0.04 -1.99 9.75
C VAL A 256 0.33 -0.97 10.81
N ASN A 257 1.62 -0.76 11.02
CA ASN A 257 2.11 0.30 11.91
C ASN A 257 1.96 1.66 11.23
N ILE A 258 1.20 2.56 11.85
CA ILE A 258 0.89 3.89 11.30
C ILE A 258 1.74 5.00 11.99
N GLY A 259 2.59 4.63 12.95
CA GLY A 259 3.48 5.52 13.69
C GLY A 259 2.93 5.93 15.06
N ASN A 260 3.78 6.41 15.96
CA ASN A 260 3.41 6.87 17.31
C ASN A 260 2.67 5.83 18.17
N GLY A 261 2.97 4.54 17.98
CA GLY A 261 2.28 3.44 18.67
C GLY A 261 0.86 3.18 18.16
N LEU A 262 0.46 3.79 17.05
CA LEU A 262 -0.81 3.53 16.39
C LEU A 262 -0.67 2.43 15.34
N TYR A 263 -1.62 1.51 15.35
CA TYR A 263 -1.72 0.40 14.42
C TYR A 263 -3.11 0.37 13.81
N LEU A 264 -3.18 0.00 12.53
CA LEU A 264 -4.41 -0.44 11.89
C LEU A 264 -4.37 -1.96 11.77
N ASP A 265 -5.16 -2.63 12.61
CA ASP A 265 -5.37 -4.07 12.53
C ASP A 265 -6.51 -4.35 11.56
N ILE A 266 -6.25 -5.20 10.57
CA ILE A 266 -7.18 -5.59 9.50
C ILE A 266 -7.33 -7.10 9.56
N THR A 267 -8.56 -7.59 9.65
CA THR A 267 -8.83 -9.04 9.67
C THR A 267 -9.83 -9.42 8.59
N LYS A 268 -9.70 -10.66 8.09
CA LYS A 268 -10.45 -11.18 6.93
C LYS A 268 -10.37 -10.24 5.74
N ASP A 269 -9.16 -9.74 5.49
CA ASP A 269 -8.88 -8.79 4.44
C ASP A 269 -9.02 -9.46 3.07
N ARG A 270 -9.82 -8.84 2.23
CA ARG A 270 -9.88 -9.12 0.81
C ARG A 270 -10.19 -7.83 0.07
N MET A 271 -9.25 -7.33 -0.73
CA MET A 271 -9.44 -6.09 -1.47
C MET A 271 -8.95 -6.18 -2.91
N GLN A 272 -9.62 -5.44 -3.79
CA GLN A 272 -9.28 -5.34 -5.20
C GLN A 272 -9.70 -3.98 -5.73
N ALA A 273 -8.82 -3.34 -6.47
CA ALA A 273 -9.10 -2.13 -7.23
C ALA A 273 -8.75 -2.35 -8.70
N PHE A 274 -9.51 -1.72 -9.59
CA PHE A 274 -9.43 -1.87 -11.04
C PHE A 274 -9.74 -3.29 -11.55
N ASN A 275 -10.00 -3.40 -12.85
CA ASN A 275 -10.16 -4.67 -13.57
C ASN A 275 -11.09 -5.70 -12.90
N LEU A 276 -12.20 -5.21 -12.34
CA LEU A 276 -13.31 -6.04 -11.86
C LEU A 276 -14.14 -6.48 -13.07
N THR A 277 -13.86 -7.67 -13.60
CA THR A 277 -14.46 -8.22 -14.82
C THR A 277 -15.89 -8.71 -14.64
N LYS A 278 -16.24 -9.13 -13.41
CA LYS A 278 -17.59 -9.55 -13.05
C LYS A 278 -18.18 -8.57 -12.05
N SER A 279 -19.45 -8.24 -12.24
CA SER A 279 -20.17 -7.38 -11.30
C SER A 279 -20.18 -8.04 -9.92
N ASN A 280 -19.56 -7.38 -8.94
CA ASN A 280 -19.58 -7.75 -7.53
C ASN A 280 -18.86 -9.07 -7.16
N GLU A 281 -17.91 -9.52 -7.97
CA GLU A 281 -17.03 -10.64 -7.63
C GLU A 281 -15.56 -10.21 -7.64
N PHE A 282 -14.82 -10.68 -6.65
CA PHE A 282 -13.36 -10.58 -6.63
C PHE A 282 -12.74 -11.56 -7.63
N GLY A 283 -11.57 -11.19 -8.14
CA GLY A 283 -10.69 -12.07 -8.89
C GLY A 283 -10.01 -13.14 -8.03
N LEU A 284 -9.03 -13.81 -8.63
CA LEU A 284 -8.23 -14.82 -7.95
C LEU A 284 -7.51 -14.20 -6.74
N PRO A 285 -7.50 -14.84 -5.56
CA PRO A 285 -6.82 -14.30 -4.39
C PRO A 285 -5.29 -14.48 -4.47
N ASP A 286 -4.55 -13.39 -4.29
CA ASP A 286 -3.12 -13.38 -3.98
C ASP A 286 -2.96 -13.31 -2.46
N LEU A 287 -2.37 -14.36 -1.87
CA LEU A 287 -2.24 -14.49 -0.42
C LEU A 287 -1.09 -13.63 0.13
N CYS A 288 -1.34 -12.99 1.27
CA CYS A 288 -0.31 -12.32 2.05
C CYS A 288 0.79 -13.30 2.51
N PRO A 289 2.04 -12.84 2.74
CA PRO A 289 3.14 -13.71 3.14
C PRO A 289 2.84 -14.59 4.37
N ALA A 290 2.06 -14.08 5.33
CA ALA A 290 1.67 -14.80 6.54
C ALA A 290 0.71 -15.98 6.28
N ASP A 291 -0.06 -15.95 5.19
CA ASP A 291 -0.98 -17.00 4.80
C ASP A 291 -0.44 -17.93 3.71
N GLN A 292 0.75 -17.65 3.18
CA GLN A 292 1.35 -18.53 2.18
C GLN A 292 1.68 -19.89 2.82
N PRO A 293 1.32 -20.99 2.16
CA PRO A 293 1.62 -22.32 2.68
C PRO A 293 3.13 -22.55 2.72
N ASP A 294 3.64 -22.87 3.91
CA ASP A 294 5.06 -23.19 4.09
C ASP A 294 5.34 -24.65 3.70
N TYR A 295 5.76 -24.84 2.45
CA TYR A 295 6.22 -26.15 1.97
C TYR A 295 7.70 -26.40 2.23
N ARG A 296 8.43 -25.52 2.92
CA ARG A 296 9.89 -25.67 3.12
C ARG A 296 10.21 -26.99 3.79
N VAL A 297 9.47 -27.36 4.84
CA VAL A 297 9.65 -28.64 5.55
C VAL A 297 9.34 -29.83 4.65
N ALA A 298 8.22 -29.79 3.93
CA ALA A 298 7.83 -30.89 3.03
C ALA A 298 8.86 -31.09 1.90
N VAL A 299 9.37 -30.00 1.33
CA VAL A 299 10.42 -30.03 0.31
C VAL A 299 11.74 -30.56 0.90
N ALA A 300 12.15 -30.11 2.09
CA ALA A 300 13.36 -30.60 2.75
C ALA A 300 13.31 -32.10 3.03
N VAL A 301 12.16 -32.61 3.51
CA VAL A 301 11.95 -34.05 3.72
C VAL A 301 11.99 -34.80 2.38
N GLY A 302 11.37 -34.26 1.32
CA GLY A 302 11.43 -34.86 -0.01
C GLY A 302 12.86 -34.98 -0.56
N VAL A 303 13.65 -33.92 -0.41
CA VAL A 303 15.05 -33.89 -0.87
C VAL A 303 15.93 -34.85 -0.07
N THR A 304 15.80 -34.88 1.26
CA THR A 304 16.59 -35.79 2.11
C THR A 304 16.32 -37.26 1.82
N LEU A 305 15.04 -37.64 1.61
CA LEU A 305 14.68 -38.99 1.21
C LEU A 305 15.25 -39.38 -0.16
N LEU A 306 15.21 -38.45 -1.13
CA LEU A 306 15.77 -38.68 -2.46
C LEU A 306 17.28 -38.92 -2.40
N VAL A 307 18.02 -38.11 -1.63
CA VAL A 307 19.47 -38.27 -1.44
C VAL A 307 19.79 -39.63 -0.79
N LEU A 308 19.03 -40.04 0.21
CA LEU A 308 19.22 -41.34 0.89
C LEU A 308 19.04 -42.51 -0.09
N ILE A 309 18.00 -42.47 -0.93
CA ILE A 309 17.76 -43.49 -1.96
C ILE A 309 18.95 -43.56 -2.93
N VAL A 310 19.47 -42.40 -3.39
CA VAL A 310 20.63 -42.37 -4.28
C VAL A 310 21.85 -43.00 -3.63
N ILE A 311 22.13 -42.71 -2.35
CA ILE A 311 23.24 -43.33 -1.60
C ILE A 311 23.08 -44.84 -1.55
N VAL A 312 21.88 -45.35 -1.25
CA VAL A 312 21.60 -46.79 -1.17
C VAL A 312 21.77 -47.46 -2.54
N VAL A 313 21.29 -46.84 -3.62
CA VAL A 313 21.44 -47.36 -4.98
C VAL A 313 22.92 -47.40 -5.38
N VAL A 314 23.70 -46.35 -5.09
CA VAL A 314 25.13 -46.32 -5.37
C VAL A 314 25.87 -47.39 -4.57
N ALA A 315 25.58 -47.53 -3.27
CA ALA A 315 26.17 -48.57 -2.43
C ALA A 315 25.83 -49.98 -2.95
N TYR A 316 24.58 -50.22 -3.36
CA TYR A 316 24.15 -51.47 -3.96
C TYR A 316 24.89 -51.77 -5.28
N LEU A 317 24.99 -50.80 -6.18
CA LEU A 317 25.70 -50.96 -7.46
C LEU A 317 27.19 -51.24 -7.25
N LEU A 318 27.83 -50.57 -6.28
CA LEU A 318 29.24 -50.83 -5.93
C LEU A 318 29.42 -52.21 -5.29
N GLY A 319 28.52 -52.61 -4.39
CA GLY A 319 28.52 -53.93 -3.78
C GLY A 319 28.34 -55.04 -4.81
N ARG A 320 27.39 -54.89 -5.73
CA ARG A 320 27.16 -55.83 -6.83
C ARG A 320 28.38 -55.94 -7.75
N ARG A 321 28.99 -54.81 -8.11
CA ARG A 321 30.18 -54.78 -8.98
C ARG A 321 31.39 -55.49 -8.36
N ARG A 322 31.56 -55.45 -7.04
CA ARG A 322 32.67 -56.15 -6.37
C ARG A 322 32.49 -57.67 -6.33
N ARG A 323 31.25 -58.18 -6.32
CA ARG A 323 30.98 -59.63 -6.31
C ARG A 323 31.22 -60.32 -7.65
N THR A 324 31.30 -59.57 -8.76
CA THR A 324 31.60 -60.12 -10.09
C THR A 324 33.09 -60.33 -10.38
N ASP A 325 34.00 -59.78 -9.57
CA ASP A 325 35.47 -59.88 -9.78
C ASP A 325 36.11 -61.10 -9.04
N GLY A 326 35.32 -62.12 -8.67
CA GLY A 326 35.69 -63.14 -7.66
C GLY A 326 36.00 -64.57 -8.14
N TYR A 327 36.18 -64.84 -9.43
CA TYR A 327 36.70 -66.14 -9.88
C TYR A 327 37.97 -65.95 -10.70
N GLN A 328 39.12 -66.02 -10.03
CA GLN A 328 40.36 -66.44 -10.68
C GLN A 328 40.38 -67.97 -10.59
N THR A 329 40.21 -68.65 -11.73
CA THR A 329 40.45 -70.09 -11.85
C THR A 329 41.95 -70.35 -11.69
N LEU A 330 42.31 -71.23 -10.73
CA LEU A 330 43.64 -71.84 -10.67
C LEU A 330 43.94 -72.62 -11.95
#